data_AF-A0A7W1GZ67-F1
#
_entry.id   AF-A0A7W1GZ67-F1
#
_cell.length_a   1.000
_cell.length_b   1.000
_cell.length_c   1.000
_cell.angle_alpha   90.00
_cell.angle_beta   90.00
_cell.angle_gamma   90.00
#
_symmetry.space_group_name_H-M   'P 1'
#
loop_
_entity.id
_entity.type
_entity.pdbx_description
1 polymer ?
#
loop_
_entity_poly.entity_id
_entity_poly.type
_entity_poly.pdbx_seq_one_letter_code
_entity_poly.pdbx_strand_id
1 'polypeptide(L)'
;MQHLRVITIVLVVVGFGALFSYPFTVGAPPKQDAPIAARKAYALRLTIFFGVTSFSLLGAALGSALIARRIRRQFAEKALGNFANLLGAGHLQDPEKDESGRI
;
A
#
# COMPACT_ATOMS: atom_id res chain seq x y z
N MET A 1 8.52 5.89 7.02
CA MET A 1 7.94 4.62 6.53
C MET A 1 6.65 4.27 7.26
N GLN A 2 6.64 4.30 8.60
CA GLN A 2 5.45 3.94 9.39
C GLN A 2 4.22 4.79 9.05
N HIS A 3 4.34 6.12 9.03
CA HIS A 3 3.19 7.00 8.73
C HIS A 3 2.57 6.77 7.35
N LEU A 4 3.35 6.66 6.27
CA LEU A 4 2.82 6.43 4.92
C LEU A 4 2.12 5.08 4.79
N ARG A 5 2.66 4.03 5.43
CA ARG A 5 2.06 2.70 5.47
C ARG A 5 0.74 2.71 6.22
N VAL A 6 0.69 3.35 7.39
CA VAL A 6 -0.54 3.49 8.19
C VAL A 6 -1.60 4.26 7.40
N ILE A 7 -1.24 5.40 6.79
CA ILE A 7 -2.17 6.19 5.96
C ILE A 7 -2.73 5.34 4.81
N THR A 8 -1.88 4.58 4.13
CA THR A 8 -2.32 3.71 3.01
C THR A 8 -3.26 2.60 3.50
N ILE A 9 -2.94 1.96 4.64
CA ILE A 9 -3.82 0.94 5.24
C ILE A 9 -5.17 1.54 5.64
N VAL A 10 -5.17 2.72 6.27
CA VAL A 10 -6.40 3.42 6.66
C VAL A 10 -7.23 3.76 5.41
N LEU A 11 -6.62 4.27 4.33
CA LEU A 11 -7.30 4.53 3.06
C LEU A 11 -7.92 3.28 2.43
N VAL A 12 -7.23 2.14 2.54
CA VAL A 12 -7.76 0.85 2.07
C VAL A 12 -8.94 0.41 2.94
N VAL A 13 -8.79 0.42 4.26
CA VAL A 13 -9.86 0.01 5.20
C VAL A 13 -11.08 0.92 5.05
N VAL A 14 -10.88 2.23 4.94
CA VAL A 14 -11.96 3.19 4.70
C VAL A 14 -12.60 2.97 3.33
N GLY A 15 -11.81 2.69 2.28
CA GLY A 15 -12.34 2.40 0.95
C GLY A 15 -13.21 1.14 0.91
N PHE A 16 -12.76 0.06 1.53
CA PHE A 16 -13.56 -1.17 1.67
C PHE A 16 -14.76 -0.95 2.59
N GLY A 17 -14.58 -0.28 3.73
CA GLY A 17 -15.67 0.05 4.66
C GLY A 17 -16.75 0.90 4.00
N ALA A 18 -16.36 1.87 3.16
CA ALA A 18 -17.29 2.62 2.33
C ALA A 18 -18.07 1.65 1.44
N LEU A 19 -17.40 0.80 0.66
CA LEU A 19 -18.02 -0.18 -0.24
C LEU A 19 -19.05 -1.08 0.47
N PHE A 20 -18.73 -1.59 1.65
CA PHE A 20 -19.66 -2.41 2.44
C PHE A 20 -20.80 -1.60 3.08
N SER A 21 -20.57 -0.32 3.38
CA SER A 21 -21.60 0.58 3.91
C SER A 21 -22.52 1.17 2.84
N TYR A 22 -22.28 0.92 1.55
CA TYR A 22 -23.09 1.39 0.41
C TYR A 22 -24.61 1.25 0.62
N PRO A 23 -25.16 0.05 0.94
CA PRO A 23 -26.60 -0.11 1.10
C PRO A 23 -27.18 0.72 2.25
N PHE A 24 -26.38 0.99 3.30
CA PHE A 24 -26.79 1.80 4.44
C PHE A 24 -26.67 3.31 4.19
N THR A 25 -25.67 3.75 3.42
CA THR A 25 -25.37 5.18 3.22
C THR A 25 -26.15 5.79 2.06
N VAL A 26 -26.26 5.09 0.94
CA VAL A 26 -26.97 5.59 -0.25
C VAL A 26 -28.48 5.28 -0.14
N GLY A 27 -28.82 4.14 0.46
CA GLY A 27 -30.20 3.70 0.65
C GLY A 27 -30.86 3.24 -0.64
N ALA A 28 -32.16 2.94 -0.55
CA ALA A 28 -32.92 2.45 -1.70
C ALA A 28 -33.17 3.55 -2.75
N PRO A 29 -33.12 3.21 -4.05
CA PRO A 29 -33.42 4.17 -5.10
C PRO A 29 -34.88 4.65 -5.02
N PRO A 30 -35.14 5.95 -5.27
CA PRO A 30 -36.51 6.47 -5.30
C PRO A 30 -37.31 5.84 -6.44
N LYS A 31 -38.61 5.57 -6.20
CA LYS A 31 -39.52 5.01 -7.20
C LYS A 31 -39.63 5.93 -8.43
N GLN A 32 -39.94 5.35 -9.60
CA GLN A 32 -40.02 6.08 -10.88
C GLN A 32 -41.11 7.16 -10.92
N ASP A 33 -42.02 7.21 -9.96
CA ASP A 33 -43.03 8.27 -9.82
C ASP A 33 -42.69 9.28 -8.72
N ALA A 34 -41.52 9.15 -8.09
CA ALA A 34 -41.12 10.05 -7.01
C ALA A 34 -40.85 11.48 -7.51
N PRO A 35 -41.11 12.50 -6.68
CA PRO A 35 -40.83 13.90 -7.00
C PRO A 35 -39.38 14.12 -7.45
N ILE A 36 -39.16 15.04 -8.39
CA ILE A 36 -37.82 15.38 -8.93
C ILE A 36 -36.83 15.73 -7.79
N ALA A 37 -37.31 16.38 -6.72
CA ALA A 37 -36.52 16.70 -5.55
C ALA A 37 -35.91 15.45 -4.86
N ALA A 38 -36.67 14.36 -4.75
CA ALA A 38 -36.21 13.11 -4.15
C ALA A 38 -35.14 12.42 -5.02
N ARG A 39 -35.27 12.48 -6.35
CA ARG A 39 -34.27 11.95 -7.28
C ARG A 39 -32.97 12.74 -7.24
N LYS A 40 -33.05 14.08 -7.17
CA LYS A 40 -31.87 14.95 -7.03
C LYS A 40 -31.13 14.70 -5.71
N ALA A 41 -31.86 14.54 -4.61
CA ALA A 41 -31.26 14.23 -3.31
C ALA A 41 -30.54 12.87 -3.32
N TYR A 42 -31.14 11.85 -3.94
CA TYR A 42 -30.51 10.53 -4.12
C TYR A 42 -29.25 10.61 -5.01
N ALA A 43 -29.35 11.29 -6.15
CA ALA A 43 -28.21 11.49 -7.04
C ALA A 43 -27.05 12.21 -6.36
N LEU A 44 -27.34 13.24 -5.54
CA LEU A 44 -26.32 13.95 -4.76
C LEU A 44 -25.61 13.02 -3.76
N ARG A 45 -26.35 12.22 -3.00
CA ARG A 45 -25.79 11.23 -2.07
C ARG A 45 -24.92 10.21 -2.79
N LEU A 46 -25.39 9.71 -3.93
CA LEU A 46 -24.64 8.77 -4.77
C LEU A 46 -23.32 9.38 -5.26
N THR A 47 -23.35 10.63 -5.77
CA THR A 47 -22.15 11.32 -6.25
C THR A 47 -21.15 11.58 -5.13
N ILE A 48 -21.61 12.02 -3.95
CA ILE A 48 -20.75 12.23 -2.78
C ILE A 48 -20.11 10.91 -2.36
N PHE A 49 -20.91 9.85 -2.23
CA PHE A 49 -20.42 8.52 -1.85
C PHE A 49 -19.40 7.97 -2.86
N PHE A 50 -19.71 8.09 -4.15
CA PHE A 50 -18.81 7.67 -5.23
C PHE A 50 -17.51 8.49 -5.21
N GLY A 51 -17.59 9.80 -4.99
CA GLY A 51 -16.44 10.69 -4.87
C GLY A 51 -15.52 10.30 -3.72
N VAL A 52 -16.09 10.10 -2.52
CA VAL A 52 -15.32 9.68 -1.33
C VAL A 52 -14.67 8.32 -1.54
N THR A 53 -15.43 7.34 -2.05
CA THR A 53 -14.92 5.99 -2.31
C THR A 53 -13.80 6.01 -3.34
N SER A 54 -13.99 6.73 -4.44
CA SER A 54 -12.98 6.88 -5.50
C SER A 54 -11.72 7.57 -4.98
N PHE A 55 -11.86 8.65 -4.20
CA PHE A 55 -10.72 9.35 -3.63
C PHE A 55 -9.94 8.46 -2.65
N SER A 56 -10.65 7.68 -1.84
CA SER A 56 -10.02 6.73 -0.89
C SER A 56 -9.24 5.64 -1.62
N LEU A 57 -9.83 5.04 -2.67
CA LEU A 57 -9.19 3.98 -3.44
C LEU A 57 -8.02 4.50 -4.30
N LEU A 58 -8.16 5.66 -4.93
CA LEU A 58 -7.07 6.29 -5.68
C LEU A 58 -5.94 6.71 -4.76
N GLY A 59 -6.24 7.28 -3.59
CA GLY A 59 -5.26 7.60 -2.57
C GLY A 59 -4.51 6.37 -2.08
N ALA A 60 -5.22 5.25 -1.82
CA ALA A 60 -4.62 3.97 -1.47
C ALA A 60 -3.71 3.44 -2.59
N ALA A 61 -4.16 3.50 -3.85
CA ALA A 61 -3.38 3.03 -5.01
C ALA A 61 -2.07 3.82 -5.17
N LEU A 62 -2.14 5.15 -5.05
CA LEU A 62 -0.97 6.02 -5.10
C LEU A 62 -0.01 5.77 -3.92
N GLY A 63 -0.55 5.64 -2.69
CA GLY A 63 0.24 5.30 -1.51
C GLY A 63 0.98 3.97 -1.66
N SER A 64 0.27 2.95 -2.15
CA SER A 64 0.84 1.63 -2.44
C SER A 64 1.94 1.70 -3.51
N ALA A 65 1.73 2.45 -4.59
CA ALA A 65 2.72 2.62 -5.65
C ALA A 65 4.01 3.31 -5.14
N LEU A 66 3.88 4.33 -4.28
CA LEU A 66 5.03 4.99 -3.66
C LEU A 66 5.80 4.07 -2.72
N ILE A 67 5.09 3.27 -1.92
CA ILE A 67 5.69 2.27 -1.04
C ILE A 67 6.44 1.23 -1.88
N ALA A 68 5.81 0.69 -2.94
CA ALA A 68 6.42 -0.29 -3.83
C ALA A 68 7.69 0.24 -4.51
N ARG A 69 7.66 1.48 -5.00
CA ARG A 69 8.85 2.12 -5.60
C ARG A 69 10.01 2.24 -4.61
N ARG A 70 9.74 2.62 -3.36
CA ARG A 70 10.78 2.72 -2.33
C ARG A 70 11.30 1.36 -1.88
N ILE A 71 10.41 0.38 -1.72
CA ILE A 71 10.78 -0.99 -1.37
C ILE A 71 11.73 -1.56 -2.42
N ARG A 72 11.45 -1.38 -3.71
CA ARG A 72 12.34 -1.80 -4.80
C ARG A 72 13.73 -1.16 -4.70
N ARG A 73 13.83 0.15 -4.38
CA ARG A 73 15.12 0.82 -4.16
C ARG A 73 15.87 0.26 -2.95
N GLN A 74 15.18 0.05 -1.83
CA GLN A 74 15.80 -0.52 -0.63
C GLN A 74 16.28 -1.96 -0.83
N PHE A 75 15.56 -2.77 -1.61
CA PHE A 75 16.02 -4.12 -1.95
C PHE A 75 17.23 -4.10 -2.88
N ALA A 76 17.31 -3.16 -3.83
CA ALA A 76 18.49 -3.00 -4.68
C ALA A 76 19.74 -2.59 -3.87
N GLU A 77 19.60 -1.63 -2.94
CA GLU A 77 20.68 -1.21 -2.04
C GLU A 77 21.13 -2.33 -1.10
N LYS A 78 20.17 -3.07 -0.51
CA LYS A 78 20.48 -4.22 0.37
C LYS A 78 21.12 -5.38 -0.39
N ALA A 79 20.72 -5.62 -1.64
CA ALA A 79 21.34 -6.64 -2.48
C ALA A 79 22.81 -6.30 -2.74
N LEU A 80 23.10 -5.05 -3.13
CA LEU A 80 24.48 -4.57 -3.34
C LEU A 80 25.31 -4.66 -2.05
N GLY A 81 24.75 -4.26 -0.91
CA GLY A 81 25.41 -4.39 0.39
C GLY A 81 25.71 -5.83 0.76
N ASN A 82 24.76 -6.75 0.57
CA ASN A 82 24.99 -8.19 0.80
C ASN A 82 26.05 -8.76 -0.15
N PHE A 83 26.06 -8.38 -1.43
CA PHE A 83 27.09 -8.82 -2.37
C PHE A 83 28.48 -8.30 -1.98
N ALA A 84 28.59 -7.03 -1.57
CA ALA A 84 29.84 -6.47 -1.07
C ALA A 84 30.33 -7.20 0.20
N ASN A 85 29.40 -7.56 1.10
CA ASN A 85 29.73 -8.30 2.32
C ASN A 85 30.18 -9.74 2.03
N LEU A 86 29.57 -10.42 1.04
CA LEU A 86 29.99 -11.75 0.61
C LEU A 86 31.35 -11.74 -0.11
N LEU A 87 31.63 -10.72 -0.92
CA LEU A 87 32.92 -10.55 -1.59
C LEU A 87 34.03 -10.16 -0.61
N GLY A 88 33.73 -9.37 0.42
CA GLY A 88 34.68 -9.02 1.49
C GLY A 88 34.94 -10.17 2.46
N ALA A 89 33.93 -10.97 2.80
CA ALA A 89 34.09 -12.15 3.65
C ALA A 89 34.86 -13.28 2.96
N GLY A 90 34.80 -13.37 1.62
CA GLY A 90 35.59 -14.34 0.84
C GLY A 90 37.08 -14.03 0.74
N HIS A 91 37.53 -12.83 1.15
CA HIS A 91 38.93 -12.41 1.04
C HIS A 91 39.74 -12.48 2.35
N LEU A 92 39.13 -12.91 3.47
CA LEU A 92 39.78 -12.99 4.79
C LEU A 92 39.85 -14.42 5.35
N GLN A 93 39.84 -15.43 4.48
CA GLN A 93 40.09 -16.81 4.90
C GLN A 93 41.21 -17.40 4.05
N ASP A 94 42.37 -16.73 4.06
CA ASP A 94 43.62 -17.46 3.95
C ASP A 94 43.69 -18.35 5.20
N PRO A 95 43.67 -19.69 5.07
CA PRO A 95 44.05 -20.53 6.19
C PRO A 95 45.51 -20.19 6.48
N GLU A 96 45.71 -19.51 7.61
CA GLU A 96 46.97 -19.44 8.32
C GLU A 96 47.57 -20.85 8.29
N LYS A 97 48.58 -21.04 7.42
CA LYS A 97 49.39 -22.24 7.37
C LYS A 97 50.07 -22.35 8.73
N ASP A 98 49.46 -23.16 9.59
CA ASP A 98 50.09 -23.69 10.78
C ASP A 98 51.20 -24.66 10.34
N GLU A 99 52.34 -24.11 9.91
CA GLU A 99 53.60 -24.81 9.68
C GLU A 99 54.44 -24.84 10.97
N SER A 100 53.82 -25.22 12.10
CA SER A 100 54.56 -25.56 13.31
C SER A 100 54.02 -26.82 13.95
N GLY A 101 54.85 -27.88 13.95
CA GLY A 101 54.69 -28.94 14.95
C GLY A 101 54.74 -30.39 14.48
N ARG A 102 55.53 -30.74 13.45
CA ARG A 102 56.02 -32.13 13.30
C ARG A 102 57.49 -32.19 12.90
N ILE A 103 58.36 -32.27 13.90
CA ILE A 103 59.43 -33.28 14.00
C ILE A 103 59.50 -33.70 15.46
#